data_AF-A0A6G0FIX0-F1
#
_entry.id   AF-A0A6G0FIX0-F1
#
_cell.length_a   1.000
_cell.length_b   1.000
_cell.length_c   1.000
_cell.angle_alpha   90.00
_cell.angle_beta   90.00
_cell.angle_gamma   90.00
#
_symmetry.space_group_name_H-M   'P 1'
#
loop_
_entity.id
_entity.type
_entity.pdbx_description
1 polymer ?
#
loop_
_entity_poly.entity_id
_entity_poly.type
_entity_poly.pdbx_seq_one_letter_code
_entity_poly.pdbx_strand_id
1 'polypeptide(L)'
;MTAAAVAAVLFDRDGTLIEDVPYNGDPGRVRPLPAARPALDLLRARGIPTGVVSNQSGVGRGLLTRDDVHRVNDRVDALLGGLDTWVYCPHAPEAGCPCRKPRPGLVVEAARRLGVPPERCVVIGDIGADVEAARAAGARAVLVPTAVTLPAEIASAPATAPDLLTAVRRLLAPGEERR
;
A
#
# COMPACT_ATOMS: atom_id res chain seq x y z
N MET A 1 14.65 -12.48 19.79
CA MET A 1 13.25 -12.36 19.35
C MET A 1 13.19 -12.72 17.87
N THR A 2 12.58 -13.85 17.53
CA THR A 2 12.32 -14.24 16.14
C THR A 2 11.45 -13.17 15.48
N ALA A 3 11.77 -12.77 14.24
CA ALA A 3 10.89 -11.88 13.49
C ALA A 3 9.54 -12.59 13.31
N ALA A 4 8.48 -12.03 13.89
CA ALA A 4 7.15 -12.61 13.78
C ALA A 4 6.73 -12.71 12.30
N ALA A 5 6.08 -13.80 11.93
CA ALA A 5 5.57 -14.02 10.58
C ALA A 5 4.58 -12.90 10.19
N VAL A 6 4.70 -12.42 8.95
CA VAL A 6 3.82 -11.40 8.37
C VAL A 6 2.38 -11.92 8.37
N ALA A 7 1.46 -11.16 8.96
CA ALA A 7 0.06 -11.56 9.08
C ALA A 7 -0.86 -10.81 8.12
N ALA A 8 -0.45 -9.67 7.58
CA ALA A 8 -1.15 -8.96 6.52
C ALA A 8 -0.17 -8.11 5.70
N VAL A 9 -0.50 -7.86 4.44
CA VAL A 9 0.23 -6.91 3.59
C VAL A 9 -0.70 -5.81 3.10
N LEU A 10 -0.34 -4.57 3.38
CA LEU A 10 -1.04 -3.38 2.96
C LEU A 10 -0.25 -2.72 1.84
N PHE A 11 -0.93 -2.27 0.80
CA PHE A 11 -0.32 -1.66 -0.37
C PHE A 11 -0.78 -0.22 -0.50
N ASP A 12 0.13 0.68 -0.91
CA ASP A 12 -0.33 1.84 -1.65
C ASP A 12 -0.96 1.41 -3.00
N ARG A 13 -1.79 2.28 -3.57
CA ARG A 13 -2.46 2.03 -4.85
C ARG A 13 -1.64 2.55 -6.04
N ASP A 14 -1.38 3.85 -6.05
CA ASP A 14 -0.97 4.62 -7.24
C ASP A 14 0.56 4.69 -7.25
N GLY A 15 1.21 4.12 -8.27
CA GLY A 15 2.67 3.93 -8.28
C GLY A 15 3.15 2.61 -7.66
N THR A 16 2.25 1.88 -6.99
CA THR A 16 2.56 0.59 -6.34
C THR A 16 1.81 -0.61 -6.93
N LEU A 17 0.47 -0.56 -6.98
CA LEU A 17 -0.34 -1.63 -7.60
C LEU A 17 -0.68 -1.30 -9.06
N ILE A 18 -0.90 -0.02 -9.35
CA ILE A 18 -1.23 0.51 -10.68
C ILE A 18 -0.31 1.68 -11.03
N GLU A 19 -0.25 2.05 -12.30
CA GLU A 19 0.41 3.27 -12.75
C GLU A 19 -0.17 4.50 -12.03
N ASP A 20 0.70 5.40 -11.55
CA ASP A 20 0.27 6.67 -10.98
C ASP A 20 -0.22 7.59 -12.09
N VAL A 21 -1.52 7.90 -12.03
CA VAL A 21 -2.19 8.82 -12.92
C VAL A 21 -2.76 9.94 -12.06
N PRO A 22 -2.27 11.19 -12.20
CA PRO A 22 -2.72 12.30 -11.37
C PRO A 22 -4.24 12.47 -11.38
N TYR A 23 -4.83 12.40 -10.19
CA TYR A 23 -6.28 12.54 -9.97
C TYR A 23 -7.11 11.62 -10.88
N ASN A 24 -6.77 10.34 -10.94
CA ASN A 24 -7.51 9.39 -11.75
C ASN A 24 -8.91 9.09 -11.19
N GLY A 25 -9.94 9.53 -11.90
CA GLY A 25 -11.35 9.16 -11.67
C GLY A 25 -11.95 8.26 -12.77
N ASP A 26 -11.13 7.82 -13.72
CA ASP A 26 -11.55 7.06 -14.90
C ASP A 26 -11.04 5.61 -14.83
N PRO A 27 -11.93 4.62 -14.64
CA PRO A 27 -11.59 3.20 -14.73
C PRO A 27 -10.86 2.80 -16.02
N GLY A 28 -11.12 3.49 -17.14
CA GLY A 28 -10.47 3.25 -18.43
C GLY A 28 -8.97 3.51 -18.42
N ARG A 29 -8.46 4.30 -17.45
CA ARG A 29 -7.03 4.63 -17.28
C ARG A 29 -6.31 3.75 -16.27
N VAL A 30 -7.00 2.80 -15.63
CA VAL A 30 -6.37 1.87 -14.68
C VAL A 30 -5.47 0.89 -15.43
N ARG A 31 -4.18 0.89 -15.11
CA ARG A 31 -3.16 0.00 -15.67
C ARG A 31 -2.37 -0.63 -14.53
N PRO A 32 -2.55 -1.94 -14.25
CA PRO A 32 -1.75 -2.64 -13.24
C PRO A 32 -0.26 -2.62 -13.57
N LEU A 33 0.58 -2.41 -12.56
CA LEU A 33 2.02 -2.61 -12.73
C LEU A 33 2.31 -4.10 -12.96
N PRO A 34 3.32 -4.47 -13.78
CA PRO A 34 3.56 -5.86 -14.18
C PRO A 34 3.73 -6.84 -13.01
N ALA A 35 4.31 -6.37 -11.90
CA ALA A 35 4.56 -7.18 -10.71
C ALA A 35 3.35 -7.31 -9.76
N ALA A 36 2.29 -6.51 -9.92
CA ALA A 36 1.20 -6.42 -8.96
C ALA A 36 0.38 -7.71 -8.85
N ARG A 37 -0.12 -8.23 -9.98
CA ARG A 37 -0.92 -9.47 -9.97
C ARG A 37 -0.11 -10.68 -9.46
N PRO A 38 1.13 -10.95 -9.94
CA PRO A 38 1.95 -12.03 -9.40
C PRO A 38 2.23 -11.90 -7.90
N ALA A 39 2.45 -10.68 -7.40
CA ALA A 39 2.70 -10.44 -5.98
C ALA A 39 1.47 -10.78 -5.11
N LEU A 40 0.28 -10.33 -5.53
CA LEU A 40 -0.98 -10.64 -4.84
C LEU A 40 -1.30 -12.13 -4.89
N ASP A 41 -1.08 -12.81 -6.02
CA ASP A 41 -1.32 -14.25 -6.14
C ASP A 41 -0.43 -15.06 -5.19
N LEU A 42 0.82 -14.65 -4.96
CA LEU A 42 1.69 -15.30 -3.97
C LEU A 42 1.18 -15.16 -2.54
N LEU A 43 0.63 -14.00 -2.17
CA LEU A 43 0.07 -13.77 -0.84
C LEU A 43 -1.22 -14.57 -0.64
N ARG A 44 -2.10 -14.59 -1.65
CA ARG A 44 -3.33 -15.40 -1.66
C ARG A 44 -3.02 -16.89 -1.51
N ALA A 45 -2.02 -17.40 -2.23
CA ALA A 45 -1.58 -18.79 -2.13
C ALA A 45 -1.07 -19.16 -0.72
N ARG A 46 -0.75 -18.18 0.12
CA ARG A 46 -0.35 -18.36 1.53
C ARG A 46 -1.43 -17.96 2.52
N GLY A 47 -2.63 -17.59 2.06
CA GLY A 47 -3.72 -17.14 2.91
C GLY A 47 -3.39 -15.86 3.69
N ILE A 48 -2.46 -15.04 3.19
CA ILE A 48 -2.09 -13.77 3.83
C ILE A 48 -3.05 -12.69 3.34
N PRO A 49 -3.85 -12.07 4.24
CA PRO A 49 -4.77 -11.02 3.86
C PRO A 49 -4.05 -9.78 3.32
N THR A 50 -4.72 -9.12 2.39
CA THR A 50 -4.21 -8.00 1.62
C THR A 50 -5.15 -6.79 1.72
N GLY A 51 -4.61 -5.59 1.76
CA GLY A 51 -5.42 -4.38 1.76
C GLY A 51 -4.78 -3.22 1.04
N VAL A 52 -5.59 -2.25 0.62
CA VAL A 52 -5.11 -0.98 0.07
C VAL A 52 -5.23 0.15 1.10
N VAL A 53 -4.19 0.96 1.20
CA VAL A 53 -4.15 2.21 1.96
C VAL A 53 -3.70 3.36 1.04
N SER A 54 -4.63 4.23 0.62
CA SER A 54 -4.33 5.25 -0.40
C SER A 54 -4.75 6.68 -0.02
N ASN A 55 -3.96 7.66 -0.42
CA ASN A 55 -4.28 9.09 -0.29
C ASN A 55 -5.00 9.59 -1.56
N GLN A 56 -6.31 9.85 -1.49
CA GLN A 56 -7.12 10.31 -2.63
C GLN A 56 -7.53 11.78 -2.48
N SER A 57 -6.52 12.67 -2.49
CA SER A 57 -6.72 14.10 -2.22
C SER A 57 -7.58 14.84 -3.26
N GLY A 58 -7.77 14.25 -4.46
CA GLY A 58 -8.65 14.81 -5.48
C GLY A 58 -10.08 15.04 -4.96
N VAL A 59 -10.55 14.23 -4.00
CA VAL A 59 -11.87 14.41 -3.39
C VAL A 59 -11.95 15.70 -2.57
N GLY A 60 -11.02 15.89 -1.63
CA GLY A 60 -10.96 17.09 -0.80
C GLY A 60 -10.61 18.36 -1.56
N ARG A 61 -10.04 18.21 -2.77
CA ARG A 61 -9.79 19.31 -3.71
C ARG A 61 -10.96 19.59 -4.67
N GLY A 62 -12.04 18.79 -4.63
CA GLY A 62 -13.18 18.91 -5.55
C GLY A 62 -12.90 18.49 -6.99
N LEU A 63 -11.78 17.81 -7.24
CA LEU A 63 -11.37 17.29 -8.56
C LEU A 63 -11.95 15.90 -8.85
N LEU A 64 -12.32 15.17 -7.79
CA LEU A 64 -12.90 13.84 -7.85
C LEU A 64 -14.10 13.75 -6.91
N THR A 65 -15.05 12.91 -7.24
CA THR A 65 -16.07 12.44 -6.31
C THR A 65 -15.59 11.17 -5.60
N ARG A 66 -16.26 10.81 -4.49
CA ARG A 66 -16.03 9.50 -3.85
C ARG A 66 -16.38 8.34 -4.77
N ASP A 67 -17.39 8.53 -5.62
CA ASP A 67 -17.83 7.53 -6.58
C ASP A 67 -16.74 7.28 -7.63
N ASP A 68 -16.05 8.32 -8.11
CA ASP A 68 -14.92 8.17 -9.02
C ASP A 68 -13.81 7.30 -8.43
N VAL A 69 -13.48 7.52 -7.15
CA VAL A 69 -12.50 6.71 -6.42
C VAL A 69 -12.98 5.26 -6.31
N HIS A 70 -14.25 5.03 -6.00
CA HIS A 70 -14.81 3.67 -5.90
C HIS A 70 -14.76 2.94 -7.24
N ARG A 71 -15.19 3.57 -8.34
CA ARG A 71 -15.14 2.93 -9.68
C ARG A 71 -13.72 2.59 -10.10
N VAL A 72 -12.73 3.44 -9.76
CA VAL A 72 -11.32 3.12 -9.99
C VAL A 72 -10.88 1.92 -9.15
N ASN A 73 -11.22 1.88 -7.86
CA ASN A 73 -10.88 0.74 -6.99
C ASN A 73 -11.53 -0.57 -7.47
N ASP A 74 -12.81 -0.55 -7.86
CA ASP A 74 -13.54 -1.71 -8.41
C ASP A 74 -12.83 -2.23 -9.67
N ARG A 75 -12.31 -1.33 -10.49
CA ARG A 75 -11.53 -1.70 -11.67
C ARG A 75 -10.19 -2.32 -11.32
N VAL A 76 -9.53 -1.84 -10.27
CA VAL A 76 -8.31 -2.48 -9.74
C VAL A 76 -8.62 -3.89 -9.25
N ASP A 77 -9.69 -4.07 -8.48
CA ASP A 77 -10.12 -5.38 -8.00
C ASP A 77 -10.41 -6.35 -9.17
N ALA A 78 -11.15 -5.90 -10.18
CA ALA A 78 -11.47 -6.71 -11.35
C ALA A 78 -10.22 -7.16 -12.12
N LEU A 79 -9.17 -6.34 -12.18
CA LEU A 79 -7.93 -6.66 -12.89
C LEU A 79 -6.96 -7.51 -12.05
N LEU A 80 -6.94 -7.28 -10.73
CA LEU A 80 -5.98 -7.90 -9.82
C LEU A 80 -6.53 -9.12 -9.07
N GLY A 81 -7.83 -9.41 -9.17
CA GLY A 81 -8.49 -10.53 -8.49
C GLY A 81 -8.95 -10.22 -7.07
N GLY A 82 -9.21 -8.95 -6.75
CA GLY A 82 -9.78 -8.49 -5.47
C GLY A 82 -8.79 -8.37 -4.32
N LEU A 83 -8.92 -7.33 -3.48
CA LEU A 83 -8.26 -7.22 -2.18
C LEU A 83 -9.26 -7.38 -1.03
N ASP A 84 -8.77 -7.78 0.15
CA ASP A 84 -9.63 -8.06 1.30
C ASP A 84 -10.14 -6.78 1.99
N THR A 85 -9.45 -5.65 1.81
CA THR A 85 -9.94 -4.35 2.29
C THR A 85 -9.41 -3.17 1.48
N TRP A 86 -10.23 -2.12 1.37
CA TRP A 86 -9.86 -0.82 0.82
C TRP A 86 -10.07 0.29 1.86
N VAL A 87 -9.02 1.07 2.13
CA VAL A 87 -9.11 2.26 2.98
C VAL A 87 -8.43 3.42 2.26
N TYR A 88 -9.14 4.52 2.10
CA TYR A 88 -8.57 5.71 1.47
C TYR A 88 -8.89 6.97 2.27
N CYS A 89 -7.98 7.94 2.21
CA CYS A 89 -8.17 9.24 2.81
C CYS A 89 -8.58 10.24 1.71
N PRO A 90 -9.80 10.80 1.75
CA PRO A 90 -10.29 11.72 0.71
C PRO A 90 -9.73 13.14 0.85
N HIS A 91 -9.11 13.47 1.99
CA HIS A 91 -8.85 14.85 2.34
C HIS A 91 -7.64 15.44 1.59
N ALA A 92 -7.73 16.75 1.33
CA ALA A 92 -6.60 17.54 0.88
C ALA A 92 -5.54 17.65 2.01
N PRO A 93 -4.25 17.89 1.68
CA PRO A 93 -3.18 18.02 2.68
C PRO A 93 -3.47 19.02 3.79
N GLU A 94 -4.14 20.13 3.46
CA GLU A 94 -4.38 21.26 4.35
C GLU A 94 -5.47 20.97 5.40
N ALA A 95 -6.26 19.91 5.21
CA ALA A 95 -7.35 19.55 6.12
C ALA A 95 -6.89 19.03 7.50
N GLY A 96 -5.60 18.71 7.66
CA GLY A 96 -5.06 18.26 8.94
C GLY A 96 -5.75 17.02 9.52
N CYS A 97 -6.32 16.15 8.68
CA CYS A 97 -7.06 14.95 9.11
C CYS A 97 -6.14 13.83 9.62
N PRO A 98 -6.57 12.98 10.57
CA PRO A 98 -5.71 11.93 11.13
C PRO A 98 -5.46 10.75 10.16
N CYS A 99 -6.21 10.64 9.06
CA CYS A 99 -6.05 9.51 8.12
C CYS A 99 -4.86 9.66 7.17
N ARG A 100 -4.61 10.86 6.63
CA ARG A 100 -3.74 11.04 5.46
C ARG A 100 -2.30 10.62 5.76
N LYS A 101 -1.73 9.71 4.95
CA LYS A 101 -0.29 9.37 5.02
C LYS A 101 0.53 10.66 4.88
N PRO A 102 1.51 10.93 5.76
CA PRO A 102 2.26 9.97 6.59
C PRO A 102 1.66 9.62 7.96
N ARG A 103 0.43 10.06 8.28
CA ARG A 103 -0.23 9.64 9.52
C ARG A 103 -0.66 8.17 9.47
N PRO A 104 -0.75 7.48 10.62
CA PRO A 104 -0.97 6.03 10.64
C PRO A 104 -2.43 5.62 10.40
N GLY A 105 -3.36 6.58 10.32
CA GLY A 105 -4.79 6.29 10.38
C GLY A 105 -5.30 5.30 9.31
N LEU A 106 -4.79 5.37 8.08
CA LEU A 106 -5.16 4.38 7.04
C LEU A 106 -4.64 2.98 7.36
N VAL A 107 -3.40 2.87 7.85
CA VAL A 107 -2.75 1.59 8.19
C VAL A 107 -3.48 0.93 9.36
N VAL A 108 -3.77 1.70 10.41
CA VAL A 108 -4.50 1.23 11.60
C VAL A 108 -5.90 0.75 11.23
N GLU A 109 -6.63 1.52 10.41
CA GLU A 109 -7.98 1.13 9.99
C GLU A 109 -7.98 -0.10 9.09
N ALA A 110 -7.04 -0.22 8.15
CA ALA A 110 -6.92 -1.40 7.31
C ALA A 110 -6.58 -2.65 8.12
N ALA A 111 -5.61 -2.55 9.04
CA ALA A 111 -5.24 -3.63 9.96
C ALA A 111 -6.44 -4.09 10.81
N ARG A 112 -7.20 -3.12 11.36
CA ARG A 112 -8.43 -3.39 12.12
C ARG A 112 -9.47 -4.16 11.30
N ARG A 113 -9.71 -3.77 10.04
CA ARG A 113 -10.66 -4.47 9.14
C ARG A 113 -10.23 -5.90 8.81
N LEU A 114 -8.93 -6.14 8.72
CA LEU A 114 -8.36 -7.47 8.50
C LEU A 114 -8.28 -8.31 9.79
N GLY A 115 -8.60 -7.75 10.95
CA GLY A 115 -8.46 -8.44 12.24
C GLY A 115 -7.01 -8.73 12.63
N VAL A 116 -6.06 -7.92 12.13
CA VAL A 116 -4.61 -8.10 12.36
C VAL A 116 -4.07 -6.90 13.13
N PRO A 117 -3.23 -7.09 14.17
CA PRO A 117 -2.57 -5.98 14.85
C PRO A 117 -1.58 -5.29 13.90
N PRO A 118 -1.50 -3.94 13.87
CA PRO A 118 -0.64 -3.19 12.96
C PRO A 118 0.83 -3.65 12.93
N GLU A 119 1.38 -4.08 14.07
CA GLU A 119 2.77 -4.53 14.21
C GLU A 119 3.07 -5.83 13.45
N ARG A 120 2.02 -6.57 13.06
CA ARG A 120 2.11 -7.77 12.22
C ARG A 120 1.78 -7.49 10.74
N CYS A 121 1.49 -6.24 10.41
CA CYS A 121 1.31 -5.79 9.03
C CYS A 121 2.65 -5.37 8.41
N VAL A 122 2.74 -5.53 7.09
CA VAL A 122 3.77 -4.87 6.27
C VAL A 122 3.06 -3.91 5.33
N VAL A 123 3.52 -2.67 5.24
CA VAL A 123 3.08 -1.71 4.22
C VAL A 123 4.12 -1.69 3.11
N ILE A 124 3.67 -1.81 1.86
CA ILE A 124 4.49 -1.66 0.66
C ILE A 124 3.97 -0.45 -0.13
N GLY A 125 4.84 0.51 -0.41
CA GLY A 125 4.51 1.72 -1.16
C GLY A 125 5.72 2.26 -1.90
N ASP A 126 5.54 3.32 -2.69
CA ASP A 126 6.58 3.89 -3.56
C ASP A 126 7.14 5.23 -3.07
N ILE A 127 6.51 5.87 -2.07
CA ILE A 127 6.97 7.15 -1.53
C ILE A 127 7.24 7.11 -0.03
N GLY A 128 7.99 8.09 0.48
CA GLY A 128 8.36 8.19 1.89
C GLY A 128 7.15 8.26 2.83
N ALA A 129 6.05 8.87 2.38
CA ALA A 129 4.82 8.95 3.16
C ALA A 129 4.24 7.57 3.51
N ASP A 130 4.42 6.55 2.67
CA ASP A 130 4.00 5.17 2.95
C ASP A 130 4.82 4.55 4.07
N VAL A 131 6.15 4.76 3.98
CA VAL A 131 7.12 4.28 4.96
C VAL A 131 6.85 4.92 6.33
N GLU A 132 6.62 6.23 6.35
CA GLU A 132 6.33 6.97 7.58
C GLU A 132 4.99 6.54 8.20
N ALA A 133 3.94 6.37 7.40
CA ALA A 133 2.64 5.90 7.88
C ALA A 133 2.72 4.50 8.49
N ALA A 134 3.49 3.61 7.86
CA ALA A 134 3.73 2.27 8.38
C ALA A 134 4.45 2.32 9.74
N ARG A 135 5.57 3.06 9.83
CA ARG A 135 6.35 3.20 11.07
C ARG A 135 5.54 3.83 12.19
N ALA A 136 4.77 4.87 11.88
CA ALA A 136 3.88 5.53 12.84
C ALA A 136 2.77 4.60 13.36
N ALA A 137 2.38 3.59 12.58
CA ALA A 137 1.42 2.57 12.99
C ALA A 137 2.07 1.37 13.70
N GLY A 138 3.40 1.33 13.83
CA GLY A 138 4.13 0.17 14.35
C GLY A 138 4.31 -0.97 13.33
N ALA A 139 3.82 -0.79 12.09
CA ALA A 139 3.97 -1.76 11.01
C ALA A 139 5.38 -1.73 10.41
N ARG A 140 5.74 -2.83 9.74
CA ARG A 140 6.96 -2.88 8.91
C ARG A 140 6.70 -2.13 7.59
N ALA A 141 7.75 -1.50 7.05
CA ALA A 141 7.68 -0.80 5.76
C ALA A 141 8.64 -1.43 4.74
N VAL A 142 8.20 -1.52 3.49
CA VAL A 142 9.07 -1.78 2.33
C VAL A 142 8.78 -0.72 1.27
N LEU A 143 9.81 0.02 0.88
CA LEU A 143 9.72 0.97 -0.22
C LEU A 143 10.05 0.28 -1.54
N VAL A 144 9.24 0.48 -2.57
CA VAL A 144 9.50 0.05 -3.94
C VAL A 144 9.69 1.31 -4.80
N PRO A 145 10.94 1.76 -5.00
CA PRO A 145 11.19 3.05 -5.64
C PRO A 145 10.72 3.08 -7.10
N THR A 146 10.12 4.19 -7.49
CA THR A 146 9.74 4.56 -8.85
C THR A 146 10.56 5.79 -9.29
N ALA A 147 10.28 6.33 -10.47
CA ALA A 147 10.95 7.54 -10.96
C ALA A 147 10.62 8.80 -10.14
N VAL A 148 9.54 8.79 -9.36
CA VAL A 148 9.13 9.94 -8.53
C VAL A 148 9.62 9.84 -7.08
N THR A 149 10.06 8.66 -6.65
CA THR A 149 10.62 8.45 -5.31
C THR A 149 11.90 9.25 -5.13
N LEU A 150 11.99 10.03 -4.05
CA LEU A 150 13.14 10.88 -3.80
C LEU A 150 14.33 10.05 -3.29
N PRO A 151 15.58 10.35 -3.69
CA PRO A 151 16.76 9.64 -3.18
C PRO A 151 16.87 9.63 -1.65
N ALA A 152 16.43 10.72 -0.99
CA ALA A 152 16.39 10.81 0.46
C ALA A 152 15.39 9.82 1.09
N GLU A 153 14.24 9.59 0.44
CA GLU A 153 13.25 8.60 0.89
C GLU A 153 13.83 7.19 0.81
N ILE A 154 14.49 6.87 -0.31
CA ILE A 154 15.19 5.58 -0.51
C ILE A 154 16.26 5.36 0.58
N ALA A 155 17.09 6.38 0.84
CA ALA A 155 18.15 6.29 1.85
C ALA A 155 17.60 6.14 3.28
N SER A 156 16.41 6.68 3.56
CA SER A 156 15.76 6.63 4.88
C SER A 156 14.91 5.38 5.11
N ALA A 157 14.57 4.65 4.05
CA ALA A 157 13.67 3.51 4.13
C ALA A 157 14.31 2.34 4.88
N PRO A 158 13.59 1.69 5.83
CA PRO A 158 14.12 0.57 6.59
C PRO A 158 14.37 -0.67 5.72
N ALA A 159 13.66 -0.79 4.60
CA ALA A 159 13.87 -1.81 3.59
C ALA A 159 13.41 -1.28 2.23
N THR A 160 14.12 -1.69 1.18
CA THR A 160 13.76 -1.40 -0.22
C THR A 160 13.71 -2.68 -1.05
N ALA A 161 12.94 -2.66 -2.13
CA ALA A 161 12.94 -3.71 -3.13
C ALA A 161 12.85 -3.09 -4.54
N PRO A 162 13.45 -3.73 -5.56
CA PRO A 162 13.45 -3.19 -6.93
C PRO A 162 12.06 -3.23 -7.59
N ASP A 163 11.19 -4.12 -7.12
CA ASP A 163 9.83 -4.28 -7.62
C ASP A 163 8.95 -4.95 -6.55
N LEU A 164 7.63 -4.88 -6.76
CA LEU A 164 6.62 -5.39 -5.83
C LEU A 164 6.69 -6.91 -5.63
N LEU A 165 6.99 -7.67 -6.67
CA LEU A 165 7.07 -9.13 -6.60
C LEU A 165 8.30 -9.57 -5.79
N THR A 166 9.43 -8.90 -5.98
CA THR A 166 10.65 -9.09 -5.19
C THR A 166 10.40 -8.71 -3.73
N ALA A 167 9.68 -7.62 -3.46
CA ALA A 167 9.27 -7.25 -2.09
C ALA A 167 8.50 -8.39 -1.42
N VAL A 168 7.43 -8.88 -2.06
CA VAL A 168 6.60 -9.97 -1.53
C VAL A 168 7.41 -11.26 -1.35
N ARG A 169 8.24 -11.65 -2.32
CA ARG A 169 9.09 -12.84 -2.20
C ARG A 169 10.01 -12.79 -0.99
N ARG A 170 10.59 -11.63 -0.70
CA ARG A 170 11.44 -11.42 0.50
C ARG A 170 10.64 -11.52 1.79
N LEU A 171 9.37 -11.09 1.79
CA LEU A 171 8.48 -11.26 2.96
C LEU A 171 8.13 -12.72 3.23
N LEU A 172 8.02 -13.53 2.18
CA LEU A 172 7.64 -14.95 2.25
C LEU A 172 8.83 -15.91 2.35
N ALA A 173 10.05 -15.41 2.15
CA ALA A 173 11.25 -16.21 2.32
C ALA A 173 11.31 -16.72 3.77
N PRO A 174 11.63 -18.02 3.99
CA PRO A 174 11.93 -18.50 5.33
C PRO A 174 13.00 -17.59 5.90
N GLY A 175 12.79 -17.04 7.09
CA GLY A 175 13.80 -16.21 7.73
C GLY A 175 15.09 -17.02 7.78
N GLU A 176 16.15 -16.56 7.12
CA GLU A 176 17.48 -17.03 7.43
C GLU A 176 17.65 -16.82 8.93
N GLU A 177 17.64 -17.92 9.67
CA GLU A 177 18.12 -18.00 11.03
C GLU A 177 19.55 -17.45 10.98
N ARG A 178 19.68 -16.15 11.23
CA ARG A 178 20.96 -15.51 11.53
C ARG A 178 21.46 -16.21 12.79
N ARG A 179 22.36 -17.16 12.58
CA ARG A 179 23.17 -17.83 13.59
C ARG A 179 23.93 -16.81 14.42
#